data_AF-A0A0Q6ZI93-F1
#
_entry.id   AF-A0A0Q6ZI93-F1
#
_cell.length_a   1.000
_cell.length_b   1.000
_cell.length_c   1.000
_cell.angle_alpha   90.00
_cell.angle_beta   90.00
_cell.angle_gamma   90.00
#
_symmetry.space_group_name_H-M   'P 1'
#
loop_
_entity.id
_entity.type
_entity.pdbx_description
1 polymer ?
#
loop_
_entity_poly.entity_id
_entity_poly.type
_entity_poly.pdbx_seq_one_letter_code
_entity_poly.pdbx_strand_id
1 'polypeptide(L)'
;MVQAQTSKSAKPPPPQAPGDGSRYTFKPTLVGSARQFELRDDGLWWSASGKSSLWPYNKIAAVRLSYRPVSMQSRRFRADIENTLGERVTLYSTTWHTLALMSPQDDDYRAFMVALHRRLAEAKPDVVLVSGINPKVHVAGMCLVGLVGIALAGLMIRGLMVGQFTAVLFLAAFAALFGWQIGGFLKRNAPGRYTLDPLPSDLLP
;
A
#
# COMPACT_ATOMS: atom_id res chain seq x y z
N MET A 1 31.80 15.52 -38.70
CA MET A 1 30.58 14.76 -39.04
C MET A 1 30.10 14.05 -37.79
N VAL A 2 29.01 14.55 -37.18
CA VAL A 2 28.41 13.99 -35.97
C VAL A 2 27.32 13.00 -36.41
N GLN A 3 27.46 11.72 -36.06
CA GLN A 3 26.47 10.69 -36.36
C GLN A 3 25.38 10.69 -35.27
N ALA A 4 24.16 11.00 -35.68
CA ALA A 4 22.96 10.90 -34.86
C ALA A 4 22.60 9.42 -34.63
N GLN A 5 22.57 8.98 -33.37
CA GLN A 5 21.92 7.72 -32.97
C GLN A 5 20.44 7.98 -32.75
N THR A 6 19.62 7.38 -33.59
CA THR A 6 18.15 7.35 -33.50
C THR A 6 17.71 6.52 -32.29
N SER A 7 16.99 7.18 -31.37
CA SER A 7 16.36 6.56 -30.21
C SER A 7 15.28 5.57 -30.65
N LYS A 8 15.53 4.27 -30.45
CA LYS A 8 14.58 3.18 -30.72
C LYS A 8 13.50 3.21 -29.64
N SER A 9 12.30 3.70 -29.98
CA SER A 9 11.12 3.67 -29.12
C SER A 9 10.86 2.25 -28.62
N ALA A 10 10.98 2.05 -27.30
CA ALA A 10 10.65 0.79 -26.65
C ALA A 10 9.13 0.60 -26.63
N LYS A 11 8.66 -0.46 -27.30
CA LYS A 11 7.28 -0.93 -27.31
C LYS A 11 6.81 -1.17 -25.86
N PRO A 12 5.65 -0.65 -25.43
CA PRO A 12 5.12 -0.96 -24.11
C PRO A 12 4.86 -2.47 -23.98
N PRO A 13 5.18 -3.09 -22.83
CA PRO A 13 4.98 -4.52 -22.64
C PRO A 13 3.49 -4.85 -22.78
N PRO A 14 3.16 -5.99 -23.43
CA PRO A 14 1.77 -6.41 -23.62
C PRO A 14 1.07 -6.61 -22.26
N PRO A 15 -0.26 -6.42 -22.19
CA PRO A 15 -1.04 -6.76 -21.00
C PRO A 15 -0.81 -8.23 -20.65
N GLN A 16 -0.44 -8.48 -19.40
CA GLN A 16 -0.25 -9.84 -18.89
C GLN A 16 -1.60 -10.54 -18.91
N ALA A 17 -1.67 -11.72 -19.55
CA ALA A 17 -2.80 -12.63 -19.38
C ALA A 17 -2.93 -12.96 -17.87
N PRO A 18 -4.15 -13.13 -17.34
CA PRO A 18 -4.36 -13.46 -15.93
C PRO A 18 -3.57 -14.73 -15.60
N GLY A 19 -2.42 -14.55 -14.96
CA GLY A 19 -1.55 -15.65 -14.51
C GLY A 19 -2.19 -16.36 -13.33
N ASP A 20 -1.71 -17.56 -12.98
CA ASP A 20 -2.24 -18.35 -11.85
C ASP A 20 -2.12 -17.67 -10.45
N GLY A 21 -1.66 -16.42 -10.41
CA GLY A 21 -1.20 -15.72 -9.20
C GLY A 21 0.29 -15.96 -8.91
N SER A 22 0.99 -16.80 -9.66
CA SER A 22 2.42 -17.09 -9.47
C SER A 22 3.33 -15.94 -9.81
N ARG A 23 2.98 -15.07 -10.76
CA ARG A 23 3.83 -13.97 -11.20
C ARG A 23 3.11 -12.64 -11.07
N TYR A 24 3.80 -11.64 -10.51
CA TYR A 24 3.30 -10.28 -10.39
C TYR A 24 4.38 -9.28 -10.82
N THR A 25 4.03 -8.38 -11.74
CA THR A 25 4.92 -7.30 -12.17
C THR A 25 4.24 -5.96 -11.99
N PHE A 26 4.95 -4.99 -11.45
CA PHE A 26 4.44 -3.62 -11.37
C PHE A 26 5.56 -2.61 -11.52
N LYS A 27 5.23 -1.42 -12.00
CA LYS A 27 6.16 -0.31 -12.12
C LYS A 27 5.92 0.70 -10.98
N PRO A 28 6.83 0.86 -10.01
CA PRO A 28 6.63 1.70 -8.82
C PRO A 28 6.61 3.20 -9.13
N THR A 29 7.39 3.63 -10.13
CA THR A 29 7.55 5.01 -10.55
C THR A 29 7.68 5.08 -12.07
N LEU A 30 7.38 6.23 -12.67
CA LEU A 30 7.45 6.40 -14.12
C LEU A 30 8.86 6.19 -14.68
N VAL A 31 9.88 6.69 -13.98
CA VAL A 31 11.30 6.66 -14.40
C VAL A 31 11.99 5.36 -13.95
N GLY A 32 11.46 4.68 -12.92
CA GLY A 32 12.07 3.47 -12.37
C GLY A 32 11.80 2.21 -13.18
N SER A 33 12.66 1.20 -13.01
CA SER A 33 12.47 -0.13 -13.59
C SER A 33 11.23 -0.82 -13.01
N ALA A 34 10.58 -1.66 -13.82
CA ALA A 34 9.54 -2.56 -13.32
C ALA A 34 10.14 -3.52 -12.28
N ARG A 35 9.34 -3.83 -11.26
CA ARG A 35 9.65 -4.85 -10.27
C ARG A 35 8.86 -6.11 -10.60
N GLN A 36 9.54 -7.24 -10.63
CA GLN A 36 8.96 -8.54 -10.94
C GLN A 36 9.04 -9.42 -9.70
N PHE A 37 7.98 -10.18 -9.47
CA PHE A 37 7.85 -11.14 -8.39
C PHE A 37 7.33 -12.45 -8.97
N GLU A 38 7.89 -13.56 -8.51
CA GLU A 38 7.51 -14.89 -8.95
C GLU A 38 7.54 -15.85 -7.77
N LEU A 39 6.45 -16.59 -7.58
CA LEU A 39 6.32 -17.67 -6.62
C LEU A 39 6.84 -18.94 -7.27
N ARG A 40 8.03 -19.37 -6.85
CA ARG A 40 8.66 -20.62 -7.26
C ARG A 40 8.51 -21.65 -6.15
N ASP A 41 8.77 -22.91 -6.47
CA ASP A 41 8.61 -24.00 -5.51
C ASP A 41 9.62 -23.88 -4.36
N ASP A 42 10.81 -23.35 -4.65
CA ASP A 42 11.91 -23.13 -3.71
C ASP A 42 11.82 -21.81 -2.93
N GLY A 43 11.01 -20.83 -3.40
CA GLY A 43 10.85 -19.56 -2.70
C GLY A 43 10.20 -18.44 -3.52
N LEU A 44 10.19 -17.25 -2.93
CA LEU A 44 9.80 -16.01 -3.58
C LEU A 44 11.00 -15.43 -4.33
N TRP A 45 10.95 -15.47 -5.66
CA TRP A 45 11.91 -14.76 -6.49
C TRP A 45 11.42 -13.32 -6.74
N TRP A 46 12.35 -12.36 -6.66
CA TRP A 46 12.05 -10.98 -7.03
C TRP A 46 13.20 -10.36 -7.81
N SER A 47 12.85 -9.41 -8.68
CA SER A 47 13.80 -8.55 -9.38
C SER A 47 13.37 -7.10 -9.32
N ALA A 48 14.30 -6.21 -8.96
CA ALA A 48 14.11 -4.77 -9.00
C ALA A 48 15.41 -4.08 -9.43
N SER A 49 15.34 -3.26 -10.49
CA SER A 49 16.41 -2.35 -10.91
C SER A 49 17.82 -2.99 -10.95
N GLY A 50 17.93 -4.16 -11.58
CA GLY A 50 19.21 -4.88 -11.75
C GLY A 50 19.63 -5.75 -10.58
N LYS A 51 18.90 -5.73 -9.45
CA LYS A 51 19.02 -6.72 -8.39
C LYS A 51 17.99 -7.81 -8.58
N SER A 52 18.37 -9.05 -8.37
CA SER A 52 17.46 -10.18 -8.30
C SER A 52 17.88 -11.10 -7.17
N SER A 53 16.91 -11.58 -6.40
CA SER A 53 17.18 -12.49 -5.29
C SER A 53 16.04 -13.49 -5.15
N LEU A 54 16.40 -14.69 -4.73
CA LEU A 54 15.46 -15.74 -4.36
C LEU A 54 15.43 -15.81 -2.84
N TRP A 55 14.25 -15.61 -2.26
CA TRP A 55 14.02 -15.73 -0.83
C TRP A 55 13.26 -17.03 -0.55
N PRO A 56 13.92 -18.05 0.04
CA PRO A 56 13.22 -19.24 0.50
C PRO A 56 12.08 -18.88 1.46
N TYR A 57 10.95 -19.59 1.39
CA TYR A 57 9.79 -19.26 2.22
C TYR A 57 10.10 -19.27 3.72
N ASN A 58 10.99 -20.15 4.17
CA ASN A 58 11.43 -20.22 5.58
C ASN A 58 12.23 -18.98 6.04
N LYS A 59 12.83 -18.23 5.10
CA LYS A 59 13.56 -16.99 5.36
C LYS A 59 12.65 -15.76 5.37
N ILE A 60 11.39 -15.86 4.95
CA ILE A 60 10.44 -14.77 5.11
C ILE A 60 10.09 -14.65 6.60
N ALA A 61 10.37 -13.49 7.20
CA ALA A 61 10.13 -13.22 8.62
C ALA A 61 8.78 -12.56 8.85
N ALA A 62 8.43 -11.59 8.01
CA ALA A 62 7.17 -10.85 8.17
C ALA A 62 6.56 -10.42 6.84
N VAL A 63 5.22 -10.35 6.81
CA VAL A 63 4.44 -9.76 5.72
C VAL A 63 3.51 -8.70 6.30
N ARG A 64 3.69 -7.45 5.88
CA ARG A 64 2.84 -6.34 6.29
C ARG A 64 1.95 -5.85 5.16
N LEU A 65 0.64 -5.80 5.41
CA LEU A 65 -0.35 -5.23 4.48
C LEU A 65 -0.80 -3.86 4.98
N SER A 66 -0.86 -2.88 4.09
CA SER A 66 -1.28 -1.52 4.43
C SER A 66 -2.05 -0.86 3.29
N TYR A 67 -2.95 0.05 3.65
CA TYR A 67 -3.79 0.79 2.72
C TYR A 67 -3.31 2.25 2.63
N ARG A 68 -2.84 2.69 1.46
CA ARG A 68 -2.17 3.99 1.31
C ARG A 68 -2.83 4.80 0.18
N PRO A 69 -4.05 5.33 0.38
CA PRO A 69 -4.69 6.20 -0.60
C PRO A 69 -3.86 7.48 -0.77
N VAL A 70 -3.67 7.90 -2.02
CA VAL A 70 -3.11 9.22 -2.37
C VAL A 70 -4.19 10.01 -3.10
N SER A 71 -4.13 11.34 -3.12
CA SER A 71 -5.26 12.20 -3.55
C SER A 71 -5.83 11.91 -4.94
N MET A 72 -5.05 11.35 -5.88
CA MET A 72 -5.53 10.90 -7.20
C MET A 72 -5.90 9.40 -7.27
N GLN A 73 -5.68 8.61 -6.22
CA GLN A 73 -5.85 7.14 -6.21
C GLN A 73 -6.52 6.67 -4.92
N SER A 74 -7.80 6.37 -5.03
CA SER A 74 -8.64 5.96 -3.90
C SER A 74 -8.35 4.54 -3.41
N ARG A 75 -7.67 3.66 -4.17
CA ARG A 75 -7.48 2.23 -3.83
C ARG A 75 -6.04 1.73 -4.09
N ARG A 76 -5.08 2.19 -3.31
CA ARG A 76 -3.69 1.69 -3.38
C ARG A 76 -3.35 0.84 -2.17
N PHE A 77 -3.21 -0.46 -2.41
CA PHE A 77 -2.76 -1.43 -1.42
C PHE A 77 -1.25 -1.63 -1.52
N ARG A 78 -0.62 -1.89 -0.38
CA ARG A 78 0.83 -2.06 -0.26
C ARG A 78 1.11 -3.29 0.60
N ALA A 79 1.95 -4.18 0.07
CA ALA A 79 2.56 -5.25 0.83
C ALA A 79 4.05 -4.97 1.04
N ASP A 80 4.53 -5.21 2.24
CA ASP A 80 5.95 -5.19 2.57
C ASP A 80 6.36 -6.55 3.11
N ILE A 81 7.31 -7.19 2.45
CA ILE A 81 7.82 -8.50 2.79
C ILE A 81 9.22 -8.31 3.35
N GLU A 82 9.48 -8.85 4.53
CA GLU A 82 10.74 -8.75 5.24
C GLU A 82 11.35 -10.14 5.44
N ASN A 83 12.65 -10.25 5.20
CA ASN A 83 13.43 -11.47 5.43
C ASN A 83 13.97 -11.48 6.87
N THR A 84 14.30 -12.67 7.40
CA THR A 84 15.05 -12.89 8.65
C THR A 84 16.36 -12.09 8.77
N LEU A 85 16.95 -11.66 7.66
CA LEU A 85 18.13 -10.79 7.61
C LEU A 85 17.79 -9.28 7.71
N GLY A 86 16.52 -8.90 7.80
CA GLY A 86 16.05 -7.52 7.85
C GLY A 86 15.96 -6.82 6.49
N GLU A 87 16.24 -7.53 5.39
CA GLU A 87 15.99 -7.01 4.04
C GLU A 87 14.48 -6.90 3.79
N ARG A 88 14.05 -5.81 3.13
CA ARG A 88 12.64 -5.55 2.85
C ARG A 88 12.38 -5.27 1.38
N VAL A 89 11.35 -5.91 0.84
CA VAL A 89 10.83 -5.66 -0.50
C VAL A 89 9.38 -5.19 -0.43
N THR A 90 9.04 -4.18 -1.22
CA THR A 90 7.71 -3.56 -1.24
C THR A 90 7.02 -3.81 -2.57
N LEU A 91 5.74 -4.21 -2.49
CA LEU A 91 4.80 -4.39 -3.59
C LEU A 91 3.63 -3.40 -3.47
N TYR A 92 3.09 -2.98 -4.60
CA TYR A 92 1.90 -2.11 -4.68
C TYR A 92 0.87 -2.71 -5.64
N SER A 93 -0.43 -2.54 -5.36
CA SER A 93 -1.55 -2.98 -6.23
C SER A 93 -1.76 -2.12 -7.48
N THR A 94 -0.77 -1.33 -7.86
CA THR A 94 -0.89 -0.29 -8.88
C THR A 94 0.39 -0.20 -9.70
N THR A 95 0.26 -0.04 -11.02
CA THR A 95 1.40 0.07 -11.94
C THR A 95 1.34 1.35 -12.77
N TRP A 96 2.47 2.04 -12.88
CA TRP A 96 2.60 3.20 -13.77
C TRP A 96 2.74 2.77 -15.23
N HIS A 97 1.80 3.16 -16.09
CA HIS A 97 1.93 2.99 -17.55
C HIS A 97 2.49 4.25 -18.20
N THR A 98 2.03 5.44 -17.82
CA THR A 98 2.43 6.72 -18.45
C THR A 98 2.21 7.90 -17.48
N LEU A 99 2.68 9.11 -17.81
CA LEU A 99 2.57 10.33 -16.99
C LEU A 99 1.15 10.62 -16.46
N ALA A 100 0.12 10.16 -17.18
CA ALA A 100 -1.30 10.38 -16.84
C ALA A 100 -2.09 9.07 -16.62
N LEU A 101 -1.48 7.89 -16.78
CA LEU A 101 -2.18 6.61 -16.75
C LEU A 101 -1.49 5.64 -15.80
N MET A 102 -2.16 5.36 -14.69
CA MET A 102 -1.81 4.36 -13.70
C MET A 102 -3.02 3.44 -13.56
N SER A 103 -2.83 2.15 -13.82
CA SER A 103 -3.93 1.18 -13.74
C SER A 103 -3.93 0.49 -12.37
N PRO A 104 -5.09 0.37 -11.71
CA PRO A 104 -5.30 -0.63 -10.68
C PRO A 104 -4.98 -2.02 -11.24
N GLN A 105 -4.26 -2.85 -10.47
CA GLN A 105 -4.01 -4.26 -10.74
C GLN A 105 -4.58 -5.09 -9.59
N ASP A 106 -5.81 -4.77 -9.20
CA ASP A 106 -6.40 -5.23 -7.95
C ASP A 106 -6.59 -6.76 -7.96
N ASP A 107 -7.09 -7.34 -9.05
CA ASP A 107 -7.31 -8.79 -9.18
C ASP A 107 -5.98 -9.58 -9.21
N ASP A 108 -5.01 -9.15 -10.03
CA ASP A 108 -3.69 -9.78 -10.11
C ASP A 108 -2.92 -9.69 -8.79
N TYR A 109 -3.02 -8.54 -8.12
CA TYR A 109 -2.42 -8.33 -6.81
C TYR A 109 -3.08 -9.23 -5.75
N ARG A 110 -4.42 -9.31 -5.72
CA ARG A 110 -5.13 -10.22 -4.82
C ARG A 110 -4.72 -11.67 -5.09
N ALA A 111 -4.73 -12.12 -6.34
CA ALA A 111 -4.37 -13.49 -6.71
C ALA A 111 -2.94 -13.84 -6.24
N PHE A 112 -1.99 -12.94 -6.49
CA PHE A 112 -0.61 -13.11 -6.02
C PHE A 112 -0.48 -13.16 -4.50
N MET A 113 -1.15 -12.25 -3.79
CA MET A 113 -1.11 -12.23 -2.33
C MET A 113 -1.75 -13.49 -1.75
N VAL A 114 -2.88 -13.98 -2.28
CA VAL A 114 -3.50 -15.23 -1.84
C VAL A 114 -2.56 -16.43 -2.07
N ALA A 115 -1.95 -16.53 -3.26
CA ALA A 115 -1.02 -17.60 -3.58
C ALA A 115 0.23 -17.58 -2.69
N LEU A 116 0.77 -16.40 -2.39
CA LEU A 116 1.91 -16.23 -1.49
C LEU A 116 1.57 -16.71 -0.06
N HIS A 117 0.42 -16.31 0.49
CA HIS A 117 0.02 -16.72 1.83
C HIS A 117 -0.24 -18.22 1.91
N ARG A 118 -0.82 -18.83 0.87
CA ARG A 118 -0.96 -20.31 0.81
C ARG A 118 0.39 -21.01 0.92
N ARG A 119 1.38 -20.60 0.11
CA ARG A 119 2.73 -21.21 0.16
C ARG A 119 3.46 -20.94 1.48
N LEU A 120 3.23 -19.78 2.09
CA LEU A 120 3.75 -19.48 3.43
C LEU A 120 3.13 -20.36 4.51
N ALA A 121 1.83 -20.66 4.41
CA ALA A 121 1.16 -21.56 5.36
C ALA A 121 1.74 -22.98 5.32
N GLU A 122 2.11 -23.46 4.12
CA GLU A 122 2.74 -24.76 3.93
C GLU A 122 4.19 -24.80 4.43
N ALA A 123 4.98 -23.75 4.17
CA ALA A 123 6.41 -23.76 4.42
C ALA A 123 6.86 -23.15 5.76
N LYS A 124 6.10 -22.19 6.32
CA LYS A 124 6.41 -21.49 7.58
C LYS A 124 5.16 -20.89 8.24
N PRO A 125 4.44 -21.68 9.06
CA PRO A 125 3.25 -21.22 9.78
C PRO A 125 3.52 -20.04 10.75
N ASP A 126 4.74 -19.93 11.28
CA ASP A 126 5.13 -18.91 12.27
C ASP A 126 5.51 -17.53 11.65
N VAL A 127 5.20 -17.30 10.38
CA VAL A 127 5.46 -16.00 9.73
C VAL A 127 4.67 -14.88 10.42
N VAL A 128 5.33 -13.75 10.68
CA VAL A 128 4.69 -12.62 11.37
C VAL A 128 3.86 -11.81 10.37
N LEU A 129 2.54 -11.91 10.47
CA LEU A 129 1.59 -11.21 9.61
C LEU A 129 1.06 -9.95 10.30
N VAL A 130 1.29 -8.78 9.70
CA VAL A 130 0.97 -7.47 10.29
C VAL A 130 0.03 -6.66 9.39
N SER A 131 -1.04 -6.14 9.94
CA SER A 131 -1.95 -5.22 9.25
C SER A 131 -1.66 -3.76 9.64
N GLY A 132 -1.90 -2.84 8.71
CA GLY A 132 -1.85 -1.40 8.95
C GLY A 132 -0.45 -0.77 8.95
N ILE A 133 -0.36 0.42 9.54
CA ILE A 133 0.87 1.22 9.59
C ILE A 133 1.66 0.95 10.88
N ASN A 134 2.87 1.52 10.98
CA ASN A 134 3.65 1.40 12.22
C ASN A 134 2.84 1.94 13.42
N PRO A 135 2.70 1.17 14.52
CA PRO A 135 1.92 1.59 15.68
C PRO A 135 2.31 2.97 16.22
N LYS A 136 3.61 3.30 16.25
CA LYS A 136 4.09 4.61 16.69
C LYS A 136 3.57 5.74 15.80
N VAL A 137 3.57 5.52 14.48
CA VAL A 137 3.07 6.48 13.49
C VAL A 137 1.55 6.60 13.59
N HIS A 138 0.84 5.49 13.83
CA HIS A 138 -0.61 5.50 14.02
C HIS A 138 -1.01 6.31 15.26
N VAL A 139 -0.38 6.04 16.40
CA VAL A 139 -0.63 6.78 17.65
C VAL A 139 -0.26 8.26 17.50
N ALA A 140 0.89 8.58 16.92
CA ALA A 140 1.26 9.97 16.65
C ALA A 140 0.23 10.70 15.78
N GLY A 141 -0.28 10.03 14.73
CA GLY A 141 -1.35 10.54 13.89
C GLY A 141 -2.66 10.76 14.67
N MET A 142 -3.04 9.81 15.53
CA MET A 142 -4.22 9.95 16.40
C MET A 142 -4.07 11.12 17.38
N CYS A 143 -2.89 11.27 18.01
CA CYS A 143 -2.62 12.39 18.91
C CYS A 143 -2.74 13.73 18.19
N LEU A 144 -2.17 13.85 16.98
CA LEU A 144 -2.26 15.08 16.19
C LEU A 144 -3.71 15.41 15.81
N VAL A 145 -4.47 14.42 15.34
CA VAL A 145 -5.89 14.60 15.00
C VAL A 145 -6.70 14.98 16.23
N GLY A 146 -6.43 14.36 17.38
CA GLY A 146 -7.07 14.71 18.65
C GLY A 146 -6.79 16.16 19.07
N LEU A 147 -5.54 16.62 18.97
CA LEU A 147 -5.16 17.99 19.28
C LEU A 147 -5.85 19.01 18.36
N VAL A 148 -5.89 18.74 17.06
CA VAL A 148 -6.61 19.59 16.10
C VAL A 148 -8.11 19.59 16.40
N GLY A 149 -8.69 18.44 16.75
CA GLY A 149 -10.09 18.34 17.17
C GLY A 149 -10.40 19.19 18.41
N ILE A 150 -9.52 19.16 19.42
CA ILE A 150 -9.65 19.99 20.63
C ILE A 150 -9.57 21.49 20.27
N ALA A 151 -8.61 21.87 19.41
CA ALA A 151 -8.47 23.27 18.97
C ALA A 151 -9.71 23.75 18.20
N LEU A 152 -10.25 22.93 17.30
CA LEU A 152 -11.47 23.23 16.55
C LEU A 152 -12.69 23.36 17.48
N ALA A 153 -12.83 22.46 18.46
CA ALA A 153 -13.90 22.54 19.46
C ALA A 153 -13.80 23.85 20.27
N GLY A 154 -12.60 24.23 20.70
CA GLY A 154 -12.37 25.51 21.39
C GLY A 154 -12.75 26.71 20.52
N LEU A 155 -12.39 26.69 19.23
CA LEU A 155 -12.77 27.75 18.29
C LEU A 155 -14.27 27.83 18.05
N MET A 156 -14.96 26.68 17.97
CA MET A 156 -16.42 26.64 17.85
C MET A 156 -17.11 27.19 19.10
N ILE A 157 -16.67 26.80 20.29
CA ILE A 157 -17.19 27.32 21.57
C ILE A 157 -17.02 28.84 21.62
N ARG A 158 -15.83 29.35 21.29
CA ARG A 158 -15.58 30.80 21.19
C ARG A 158 -16.50 31.46 20.16
N GLY A 159 -16.67 30.85 18.99
CA GLY A 159 -17.55 31.36 17.93
C GLY A 159 -19.01 31.49 18.40
N LEU A 160 -19.52 30.49 19.12
CA LEU A 160 -20.85 30.53 19.74
C LEU A 160 -20.97 31.65 20.77
N MET A 161 -19.96 31.84 21.63
CA MET A 161 -19.95 32.92 22.64
C MET A 161 -19.99 34.32 22.02
N VAL A 162 -19.43 34.51 20.83
CA VAL A 162 -19.41 35.80 20.10
C VAL A 162 -20.58 35.91 19.11
N GLY A 163 -21.48 34.93 19.06
CA GLY A 163 -22.65 34.93 18.17
C GLY A 163 -22.34 34.67 16.69
N GLN A 164 -21.16 34.13 16.37
CA GLN A 164 -20.70 33.87 15.01
C GLN A 164 -21.20 32.52 14.47
N PHE A 165 -22.52 32.34 14.40
CA PHE A 165 -23.14 31.06 14.04
C PHE A 165 -22.74 30.54 12.65
N THR A 166 -22.64 31.41 11.65
CA THR A 166 -22.23 31.03 10.28
C THR A 166 -20.82 30.45 10.24
N ALA A 167 -19.88 31.05 10.98
CA ALA A 167 -18.50 30.56 11.05
C ALA A 167 -18.43 29.20 11.78
N VAL A 168 -19.22 29.04 12.85
CA VAL A 168 -19.31 27.77 13.59
C VAL A 168 -19.87 26.66 12.69
N LEU A 169 -20.95 26.94 11.95
CA LEU A 169 -21.56 25.97 11.04
C LEU A 169 -20.59 25.57 9.93
N PHE A 170 -19.87 26.54 9.36
CA PHE A 170 -18.83 26.30 8.38
C PHE A 170 -17.73 25.37 8.94
N LEU A 171 -17.19 25.69 10.11
CA LEU A 171 -16.19 24.85 10.77
C LEU A 171 -16.72 23.44 11.06
N ALA A 172 -17.97 23.31 11.48
CA ALA A 172 -18.59 22.01 11.78
C ALA A 172 -18.69 21.14 10.51
N ALA A 173 -19.10 21.72 9.39
CA ALA A 173 -19.17 21.01 8.12
C ALA A 173 -17.80 20.49 7.67
N PHE A 174 -16.75 21.32 7.76
CA PHE A 174 -15.39 20.91 7.44
C PHE A 174 -14.85 19.86 8.40
N ALA A 175 -15.10 20.02 9.71
CA ALA A 175 -14.71 19.03 10.71
C ALA A 175 -15.35 17.66 10.44
N ALA A 176 -16.62 17.63 10.04
CA ALA A 176 -17.31 16.39 9.65
C ALA A 176 -16.70 15.78 8.38
N LEU A 177 -16.43 16.59 7.35
CA LEU A 177 -15.83 16.13 6.09
C LEU A 177 -14.43 15.53 6.33
N PHE A 178 -13.55 16.25 7.04
CA PHE A 178 -12.21 15.77 7.36
C PHE A 178 -12.25 14.58 8.32
N GLY A 179 -13.18 14.57 9.28
CA GLY A 179 -13.39 13.45 10.20
C GLY A 179 -13.73 12.16 9.45
N TRP A 180 -14.60 12.24 8.45
CA TRP A 180 -14.88 11.10 7.57
C TRP A 180 -13.64 10.69 6.77
N GLN A 181 -12.98 11.63 6.08
CA GLN A 181 -11.86 11.32 5.19
C GLN A 181 -10.65 10.74 5.95
N ILE A 182 -10.29 11.33 7.08
CA ILE A 182 -9.18 10.90 7.94
C ILE A 182 -9.57 9.65 8.74
N GLY A 183 -10.80 9.60 9.26
CA GLY A 183 -11.30 8.47 10.05
C GLY A 183 -11.32 7.17 9.28
N GLY A 184 -11.74 7.19 8.01
CA GLY A 184 -11.68 6.01 7.14
C GLY A 184 -10.25 5.50 6.91
N PHE A 185 -9.29 6.42 6.75
CA PHE A 185 -7.88 6.08 6.61
C PHE A 185 -7.28 5.49 7.90
N LEU A 186 -7.56 6.11 9.05
CA LEU A 186 -7.08 5.65 10.36
C LEU A 186 -7.64 4.26 10.68
N LYS A 187 -8.96 4.07 10.51
CA LYS A 187 -9.62 2.79 10.80
C LYS A 187 -9.04 1.64 9.98
N ARG A 188 -8.87 1.82 8.67
CA ARG A 188 -8.32 0.77 7.78
C ARG A 188 -6.82 0.51 7.99
N ASN A 189 -6.10 1.47 8.56
CA ASN A 189 -4.67 1.34 8.86
C ASN A 189 -4.37 1.10 10.34
N ALA A 190 -5.37 0.72 11.13
CA ALA A 190 -5.16 0.35 12.51
C ALA A 190 -4.11 -0.78 12.58
N PRO A 191 -3.04 -0.61 13.38
CA PRO A 191 -2.00 -1.63 13.50
C PRO A 191 -2.60 -2.90 14.11
N GLY A 192 -2.37 -4.04 13.48
CA GLY A 192 -2.85 -5.33 13.97
C GLY A 192 -2.01 -6.49 13.50
N ARG A 193 -2.38 -7.69 13.95
CA ARG A 193 -1.89 -8.96 13.40
C ARG A 193 -3.06 -9.66 12.69
N TYR A 194 -2.77 -10.39 11.61
CA TYR A 194 -3.75 -11.22 10.92
C TYR A 194 -3.23 -12.66 10.80
N THR A 195 -4.08 -13.61 10.43
CA THR A 195 -3.72 -15.02 10.24
C THR A 195 -3.61 -15.35 8.75
N LEU A 196 -2.98 -16.47 8.43
CA LEU A 196 -2.87 -16.96 7.05
C LEU A 196 -4.25 -17.33 6.46
N ASP A 197 -5.20 -17.65 7.34
CA ASP A 197 -6.62 -17.86 7.03
C ASP A 197 -7.47 -17.39 8.23
N PRO A 198 -8.37 -16.40 8.08
CA PRO A 198 -8.70 -15.63 6.88
C PRO A 198 -7.76 -14.42 6.65
N LEU A 199 -7.56 -14.09 5.37
CA LEU A 199 -6.85 -12.86 4.98
C LEU A 199 -7.70 -11.60 5.21
N PRO A 200 -7.10 -10.46 5.59
CA PRO A 200 -7.82 -9.23 5.89
C PRO A 200 -8.44 -8.62 4.63
N SER A 201 -9.77 -8.70 4.52
CA SER A 201 -10.56 -8.16 3.40
C SER A 201 -10.49 -6.63 3.29
N ASP A 202 -10.19 -5.91 4.37
CA ASP A 202 -10.02 -4.46 4.34
C ASP A 202 -8.68 -4.00 3.74
N LEU A 203 -7.72 -4.93 3.57
CA LEU A 203 -6.35 -4.66 3.11
C LEU A 203 -5.98 -5.40 1.83
N LEU A 204 -6.95 -6.10 1.24
CA LEU A 204 -6.86 -6.70 -0.08
C LEU A 204 -8.11 -6.27 -0.88
N PRO A 205 -7.96 -5.88 -2.16
CA PRO A 205 -9.03 -5.27 -2.95
C PRO A 205 -10.26 -6.17 -3.12
#